data_AF-A0A937MXZ8-F1
#
_entry.id   AF-A0A937MXZ8-F1
#
_cell.length_a   1.000
_cell.length_b   1.000
_cell.length_c   1.000
_cell.angle_alpha   90.00
_cell.angle_beta   90.00
_cell.angle_gamma   90.00
#
_symmetry.space_group_name_H-M   'P 1'
#
loop_
_entity.id
_entity.type
_entity.pdbx_description
1 polymer ?
#
loop_
_entity_poly.entity_id
_entity_poly.type
_entity_poly.pdbx_seq_one_letter_code
_entity_poly.pdbx_strand_id
1 'polypeptide(L)'
;MSVTVTVYDPLAEKLQSEALQQQVSVEELAADLLARALEGSQDAAWEKANQRRLVLVHRSSTAGLTPEEASELQELQMLADQRLEALDAGRLAEVERMEQETRAALLEAEGS
;
A
#
# COMPACT_ATOMS: atom_id res chain seq x y z
N MET A 1 -4.62 1.10 20.52
CA MET A 1 -5.64 2.08 20.99
C MET A 1 -6.99 1.64 20.44
N SER A 2 -8.07 1.75 21.22
CA SER A 2 -9.43 1.46 20.74
C SER A 2 -10.14 2.75 20.35
N VAL A 3 -10.78 2.78 19.19
CA VAL A 3 -11.58 3.90 18.71
C VAL A 3 -13.02 3.44 18.56
N THR A 4 -13.97 4.22 19.06
CA THR A 4 -15.40 3.96 18.87
C THR A 4 -15.88 4.76 17.66
N VAL A 5 -16.41 4.07 16.65
CA VAL A 5 -16.98 4.69 15.45
C VAL A 5 -18.49 4.45 15.46
N THR A 6 -19.27 5.51 15.40
CA THR A 6 -20.73 5.43 15.28
C THR A 6 -21.11 5.48 13.80
N VAL A 7 -21.88 4.50 13.34
CA VAL A 7 -22.40 4.42 11.98
C VAL A 7 -23.92 4.44 12.00
N TYR A 8 -24.54 4.88 10.91
CA TYR A 8 -25.99 4.88 10.77
C TYR A 8 -26.54 3.45 10.66
N ASP A 9 -27.75 3.20 11.18
CA ASP A 9 -28.35 1.86 11.28
C ASP A 9 -28.30 1.02 9.98
N PRO A 10 -28.60 1.58 8.78
CA PRO A 10 -28.52 0.79 7.55
C PRO A 10 -27.10 0.30 7.22
N LEU A 11 -26.08 1.07 7.61
CA LEU A 11 -24.69 0.70 7.43
C LEU A 11 -24.27 -0.34 8.46
N ALA A 12 -24.78 -0.25 9.69
CA ALA A 12 -24.55 -1.25 10.74
C ALA A 12 -25.10 -2.62 10.34
N GLU A 13 -26.31 -2.68 9.81
CA GLU A 13 -26.93 -3.93 9.32
C GLU A 13 -26.12 -4.54 8.17
N LYS A 14 -25.65 -3.71 7.24
CA LYS A 14 -24.80 -4.15 6.13
C LYS A 14 -23.47 -4.72 6.62
N LEU A 15 -22.79 -4.03 7.54
CA LEU A 15 -21.53 -4.50 8.15
C LEU A 15 -21.71 -5.84 8.86
N GLN A 16 -22.79 -6.00 9.62
CA GLN A 16 -23.10 -7.27 10.30
C GLN A 16 -23.34 -8.41 9.31
N SER A 17 -24.13 -8.15 8.25
CA SER A 17 -24.41 -9.14 7.21
C SER A 17 -23.16 -9.58 6.46
N GLU A 18 -22.30 -8.63 6.08
CA GLU A 18 -21.04 -8.93 5.39
C GLU A 18 -20.05 -9.66 6.28
N ALA A 19 -19.96 -9.29 7.56
CA ALA A 19 -19.10 -10.00 8.54
C ALA A 19 -19.55 -11.45 8.71
N LEU A 20 -20.87 -11.68 8.80
CA LEU A 20 -21.44 -13.02 8.87
C LEU A 20 -21.12 -13.86 7.61
N GLN A 21 -21.26 -13.27 6.42
CA GLN A 21 -20.95 -13.95 5.16
C GLN A 21 -19.48 -14.34 5.05
N GLN A 22 -18.58 -13.48 5.55
CA GLN A 22 -17.15 -13.69 5.54
C GLN A 22 -16.64 -14.50 6.75
N GLN A 23 -17.53 -14.86 7.68
CA GLN A 23 -17.21 -15.61 8.91
C GLN A 23 -16.15 -14.93 9.79
N VAL A 24 -16.15 -13.60 9.83
CA VAL A 24 -15.27 -12.77 10.65
C VAL A 24 -16.08 -11.93 11.64
N SER A 25 -15.41 -11.36 12.63
CA SER A 25 -16.07 -10.41 13.54
C SER A 25 -16.38 -9.08 12.84
N VAL A 26 -17.37 -8.34 13.34
CA VAL A 26 -17.73 -7.02 12.79
C VAL A 26 -16.56 -6.04 12.96
N GLU A 27 -15.86 -6.13 14.09
CA GLU A 27 -14.69 -5.33 14.40
C GLU A 27 -13.53 -5.62 13.44
N GLU A 28 -13.28 -6.88 13.12
CA GLU A 28 -12.22 -7.29 12.18
C GLU A 28 -12.53 -6.85 10.76
N LEU A 29 -13.77 -7.04 10.29
CA LEU A 29 -14.19 -6.53 8.99
C LEU A 29 -14.11 -4.99 8.93
N ALA A 30 -14.55 -4.30 9.98
CA ALA A 30 -14.47 -2.84 10.04
C ALA A 30 -13.01 -2.34 10.00
N ALA A 31 -12.10 -3.03 10.70
CA ALA A 31 -10.68 -2.70 10.69
C ALA A 31 -10.06 -2.88 9.29
N ASP A 32 -10.34 -4.00 8.62
CA ASP A 32 -9.88 -4.28 7.25
C ASP A 32 -10.44 -3.26 6.24
N LEU A 33 -11.74 -2.94 6.31
CA LEU A 33 -12.36 -1.94 5.44
C LEU A 33 -11.75 -0.54 5.65
N LEU A 34 -11.49 -0.16 6.90
CA LEU A 34 -10.84 1.12 7.22
C LEU A 34 -9.38 1.14 6.74
N ALA A 35 -8.65 0.04 6.90
CA ALA A 35 -7.29 -0.09 6.39
C ALA A 35 -7.25 0.07 4.86
N ARG A 36 -8.11 -0.66 4.13
CA ARG A 36 -8.22 -0.55 2.67
C ARG A 36 -8.66 0.83 2.20
N ALA A 37 -9.57 1.48 2.92
CA ALA A 37 -9.99 2.84 2.59
C ALA A 37 -8.83 3.85 2.77
N LEU A 38 -8.02 3.67 3.81
CA LEU A 38 -6.82 4.48 4.02
C LEU A 38 -5.77 4.21 2.93
N GLU A 39 -5.53 2.95 2.57
CA GLU A 39 -4.63 2.56 1.48
C GLU A 39 -5.10 3.16 0.14
N GLY A 40 -6.37 3.00 -0.22
CA GLY A 40 -6.93 3.56 -1.45
C GLY A 40 -6.89 5.08 -1.51
N SER A 41 -7.04 5.77 -0.37
CA SER A 41 -6.89 7.23 -0.31
C SER A 41 -5.43 7.68 -0.47
N GLN A 42 -4.49 6.91 0.08
CA GLN A 42 -3.05 7.15 -0.06
C GLN A 42 -2.61 6.91 -1.49
N ASP A 43 -3.19 5.93 -2.18
CA ASP A 43 -2.89 5.64 -3.59
C ASP A 43 -3.37 6.77 -4.52
N ALA A 44 -4.58 7.29 -4.32
CA ALA A 44 -5.07 8.42 -5.11
C ALA A 44 -4.24 9.71 -4.87
N ALA A 45 -3.86 9.98 -3.61
CA ALA A 45 -3.00 11.11 -3.28
C ALA A 45 -1.60 10.94 -3.88
N TRP A 46 -1.05 9.74 -3.81
CA TRP A 46 0.23 9.39 -4.41
C TRP A 46 0.20 9.52 -5.94
N GLU A 47 -0.86 9.08 -6.60
CA GLU A 47 -0.97 9.16 -8.06
C GLU A 47 -0.88 10.61 -8.54
N LYS A 48 -1.56 11.52 -7.84
CA LYS A 48 -1.47 12.96 -8.11
C LYS A 48 -0.05 13.51 -7.86
N ALA A 49 0.59 13.12 -6.76
CA ALA A 49 1.97 13.52 -6.45
C ALA A 49 2.97 12.99 -7.49
N ASN A 50 2.80 11.75 -7.94
CA ASN A 50 3.63 11.10 -8.96
C ASN A 50 3.45 11.75 -10.33
N GLN A 51 2.22 12.11 -10.73
CA GLN A 51 1.97 12.88 -11.94
C GLN A 51 2.71 14.23 -11.90
N ARG A 52 2.64 14.95 -10.77
CA ARG A 52 3.38 16.19 -10.59
C ARG A 52 4.89 15.98 -10.68
N ARG A 53 5.42 14.91 -10.08
CA ARG A 53 6.84 14.54 -10.17
C ARG A 53 7.27 14.38 -11.63
N LEU A 54 6.51 13.62 -12.43
CA LEU A 54 6.82 13.38 -13.84
C LEU A 54 6.83 14.67 -14.66
N VAL A 55 5.88 15.58 -14.40
CA VAL A 55 5.85 16.91 -15.06
C VAL A 55 7.11 17.69 -14.73
N LEU A 56 7.54 17.72 -13.48
CA LEU A 56 8.76 18.43 -13.04
C LEU A 56 10.03 17.78 -13.62
N VAL A 57 10.12 16.45 -13.67
CA VAL A 57 11.23 15.75 -14.33
C VAL A 57 11.30 16.09 -15.82
N HIS A 58 10.16 16.10 -16.51
CA HIS A 58 10.14 16.48 -17.91
C HIS A 58 10.57 17.93 -18.11
N ARG A 59 10.10 18.83 -17.25
CA ARG A 59 10.45 20.25 -17.30
C ARG A 59 11.93 20.50 -17.00
N SER A 60 12.52 19.78 -16.04
CA SER A 60 13.95 19.87 -15.74
C SER A 60 14.81 19.53 -16.95
N SER A 61 14.36 18.59 -17.78
CA SER A 61 15.06 18.19 -19.01
C SER A 61 14.87 19.14 -20.20
N THR A 62 13.80 19.92 -20.23
CA THR A 62 13.40 20.72 -21.41
C THR A 62 13.59 22.22 -21.24
N ALA A 63 13.24 22.77 -20.08
CA ALA A 63 13.20 24.21 -19.83
C ALA A 63 14.00 24.63 -18.58
N GLY A 64 14.50 23.66 -17.81
CA GLY A 64 15.03 23.91 -16.47
C GLY A 64 13.92 24.15 -15.44
N LEU A 65 14.28 24.10 -14.16
CA LEU A 65 13.37 24.30 -13.04
C LEU A 65 13.64 25.63 -12.35
N THR A 66 12.59 26.25 -11.82
CA THR A 66 12.77 27.29 -10.81
C THR A 66 13.32 26.67 -9.51
N PRO A 67 13.91 27.47 -8.61
CA PRO A 67 14.36 26.97 -7.31
C PRO A 67 13.24 26.31 -6.48
N GLU A 68 12.02 26.85 -6.58
CA GLU A 68 10.83 26.31 -5.92
C GLU A 68 10.44 24.96 -6.51
N GLU A 69 10.44 24.85 -7.85
CA GLU A 69 10.15 23.60 -8.56
C GLU A 69 11.22 22.53 -8.32
N ALA A 70 12.48 22.93 -8.14
CA ALA A 70 13.56 22.02 -7.78
C ALA A 70 13.39 21.47 -6.36
N SER A 71 13.00 22.32 -5.40
CA SER A 71 12.66 21.88 -4.03
C SER A 71 11.47 20.93 -4.03
N GLU A 72 10.39 21.29 -4.76
CA GLU A 72 9.20 20.45 -4.90
C GLU A 72 9.56 19.09 -5.52
N LEU A 73 10.38 19.08 -6.57
CA LEU A 73 10.83 17.83 -7.20
C LEU A 73 11.64 16.97 -6.22
N GLN A 74 12.51 17.58 -5.40
CA GLN A 74 13.30 16.85 -4.41
C GLN A 74 12.41 16.20 -3.34
N GLU A 75 11.41 16.92 -2.83
CA GLU A 75 10.43 16.36 -1.88
C GLU A 75 9.64 15.19 -2.48
N LEU A 76 9.20 15.34 -3.73
CA LEU A 76 8.48 14.28 -4.46
C LEU A 76 9.36 13.08 -4.80
N GLN A 77 10.67 13.26 -4.97
CA GLN A 77 11.62 12.16 -5.14
C GLN A 77 11.80 11.39 -3.81
N MET A 78 11.99 12.07 -2.69
CA MET A 78 12.10 11.39 -1.38
C MET A 78 10.84 10.57 -1.06
N LEU A 79 9.65 11.10 -1.37
CA LEU A 79 8.38 10.38 -1.21
C LEU A 79 8.34 9.12 -2.10
N ALA A 80 8.88 9.21 -3.32
CA ALA A 80 8.97 8.08 -4.24
C ALA A 80 9.91 6.99 -3.74
N ASP A 81 11.09 7.39 -3.25
CA ASP A 81 12.12 6.47 -2.77
C ASP A 81 11.62 5.67 -1.56
N GLN A 82 11.01 6.34 -0.58
CA GLN A 82 10.40 5.67 0.59
C GLN A 82 9.36 4.62 0.18
N ARG A 83 8.54 4.93 -0.83
CA ARG A 83 7.51 4.01 -1.30
C ARG A 83 8.12 2.84 -2.08
N LEU A 84 9.17 3.07 -2.87
CA LEU A 84 9.89 2.02 -3.57
C LEU A 84 10.61 1.08 -2.60
N GLU A 85 11.28 1.61 -1.58
CA GLU A 85 11.93 0.82 -0.53
C GLU A 85 10.94 -0.13 0.16
N ALA A 86 9.73 0.36 0.48
CA ALA A 86 8.68 -0.46 1.08
C ALA A 86 8.21 -1.60 0.14
N LEU A 87 8.08 -1.32 -1.15
CA LEU A 87 7.71 -2.33 -2.16
C LEU A 87 8.83 -3.36 -2.37
N ASP A 88 10.08 -2.91 -2.40
CA ASP A 88 11.24 -3.77 -2.59
C ASP A 88 11.45 -4.70 -1.40
N ALA A 89 11.23 -4.22 -0.17
CA ALA A 89 11.24 -5.06 1.02
C ALA A 89 10.17 -6.17 0.96
N GLY A 90 8.96 -5.84 0.50
CA GLY A 90 7.89 -6.82 0.33
C GLY A 90 8.23 -7.90 -0.72
N ARG A 91 8.81 -7.50 -1.85
CA ARG A 91 9.25 -8.43 -2.90
C ARG A 91 10.38 -9.34 -2.45
N LEU A 92 11.35 -8.79 -1.71
CA LEU A 92 12.45 -9.58 -1.15
C LEU A 92 11.93 -10.65 -0.18
N ALA A 93 10.99 -10.30 0.68
CA ALA A 93 10.36 -11.26 1.60
C ALA A 93 9.60 -12.38 0.85
N GLU A 94 8.95 -12.06 -0.26
CA GLU A 94 8.28 -13.05 -1.10
C GLU A 94 9.28 -14.02 -1.76
N VAL A 95 10.39 -13.50 -2.28
CA VAL A 95 11.48 -14.31 -2.85
C VAL A 95 12.08 -15.23 -1.77
N GLU A 96 12.36 -14.72 -0.57
CA GLU A 96 12.88 -15.53 0.53
C GLU A 96 11.93 -16.67 0.90
N ARG A 97 10.62 -16.41 0.93
CA ARG A 97 9.61 -17.46 1.17
C ARG A 97 9.66 -18.53 0.09
N MET A 98 9.68 -18.14 -1.19
CA MET A 98 9.75 -19.08 -2.32
C MET A 98 11.03 -19.94 -2.28
N GLU A 99 12.16 -19.34 -1.90
CA GLU A 99 13.42 -20.08 -1.73
C GLU A 99 13.33 -21.12 -0.62
N GLN A 100 12.70 -20.79 0.51
CA GLN A 100 12.52 -21.71 1.63
C GLN A 100 11.60 -22.88 1.25
N GLU A 101 10.49 -22.61 0.58
CA GLU A 101 9.55 -23.63 0.08
C GLU A 101 10.23 -24.57 -0.93
N THR A 102 10.99 -24.01 -1.86
CA THR A 102 11.74 -24.79 -2.86
C THR A 102 12.80 -25.66 -2.20
N ARG A 103 13.54 -25.12 -1.22
CA ARG A 103 14.56 -25.86 -0.47
C ARG A 103 13.95 -27.00 0.34
N ALA A 104 12.80 -26.78 0.97
CA ALA A 104 12.08 -27.83 1.70
C ALA A 104 11.63 -28.95 0.76
N ALA A 105 11.06 -28.62 -0.39
CA ALA A 105 10.61 -29.59 -1.38
C ALA A 105 11.77 -30.44 -1.96
N LEU A 106 12.95 -29.84 -2.17
CA LEU A 106 14.14 -30.57 -2.63
C LEU A 106 14.65 -31.56 -1.57
N LEU A 107 14.66 -31.17 -0.30
CA LEU A 107 15.07 -32.05 0.80
C LEU A 107 14.11 -33.23 0.99
N GLU A 108 12.81 -33.03 0.78
CA GLU A 108 11.82 -34.13 0.79
C GLU A 108 12.00 -35.08 -0.41
N ALA A 109 12.39 -34.56 -1.57
CA ALA A 109 12.62 -35.36 -2.78
C ALA A 109 13.93 -36.18 -2.73
N GLU A 110 14.96 -35.70 -2.03
CA GLU A 110 16.23 -36.43 -1.85
C GLU A 110 16.18 -37.45 -0.68
N GLY A 111 15.19 -37.33 0.20
CA GLY A 111 14.96 -38.24 1.33
C GLY A 111 14.04 -39.44 1.05
N SER A 112 13.47 -39.53 -0.16
CA SER A 112 12.66 -40.68 -0.64
C SER A 112 13.45 -41.58 -1.60
#